data_AF-A0A807ZMF5-F1
#
_entry.id   AF-A0A807ZMF5-F1
#
_cell.length_a   1.000
_cell.length_b   1.000
_cell.length_c   1.000
_cell.angle_alpha   90.00
_cell.angle_beta   90.00
_cell.angle_gamma   90.00
#
_symmetry.space_group_name_H-M   'P 1'
#
loop_
_entity.id
_entity.type
_entity.pdbx_description
1 polymer ?
#
loop_
_entity_poly.entity_id
_entity_poly.type
_entity_poly.pdbx_seq_one_letter_code
_entity_poly.pdbx_strand_id
1 'polypeptide(L)'
;MSRNPLLKVYGHVYPVDREFYDALAHACADALPDETDIPVIEMDGDMARISFEGTYFPVDETLEALARGLRPDHKGKLDVLDMEGWRLTRHVFDTGHIKSSSASLNNVLDYSGH
;
A
#
# COMPACT_ATOMS: atom_id res chain seq x y z
N MET A 1 16.62 12.15 16.78
CA MET A 1 15.57 13.00 16.20
C MET A 1 14.79 12.12 15.25
N SER A 2 13.53 11.82 15.56
CA SER A 2 12.67 11.08 14.62
C SER A 2 12.39 11.99 13.44
N ARG A 3 12.83 11.60 12.25
CA ARG A 3 12.44 12.26 11.00
C ARG A 3 10.97 11.92 10.77
N ASN A 4 10.17 12.89 10.32
CA ASN A 4 8.84 12.54 9.83
C ASN A 4 9.00 11.75 8.53
N PRO A 5 8.33 10.60 8.36
CA PRO A 5 8.41 9.82 7.14
C PRO A 5 7.88 10.67 5.97
N LEU A 6 8.56 10.58 4.81
CA LEU A 6 8.12 11.28 3.60
C LEU A 6 6.90 10.59 2.98
N LEU A 7 6.85 9.27 3.11
CA LEU A 7 5.81 8.42 2.57
C LEU A 7 5.27 7.48 3.64
N LYS A 8 3.94 7.36 3.70
CA LYS A 8 3.27 6.28 4.40
C LYS A 8 2.44 5.48 3.41
N VAL A 9 2.59 4.16 3.42
CA VAL A 9 1.85 3.27 2.52
C VAL A 9 1.19 2.17 3.34
N TYR A 10 -0.13 2.10 3.27
CA TYR A 10 -0.91 1.09 3.97
C TYR A 10 -1.90 0.44 3.04
N GLY A 11 -1.98 -0.88 3.09
CA GLY A 11 -2.88 -1.59 2.21
C GLY A 11 -3.09 -3.03 2.62
N HIS A 12 -4.04 -3.65 1.95
CA HIS A 12 -4.23 -5.08 2.00
C HIS A 12 -4.87 -5.56 0.70
N VAL A 13 -4.67 -6.84 0.40
CA VAL A 13 -5.40 -7.56 -0.63
C VAL A 13 -5.72 -8.96 -0.13
N TYR A 14 -6.92 -9.45 -0.43
CA TYR A 14 -7.41 -10.78 -0.07
C TYR A 14 -8.47 -11.26 -1.08
N PRO A 15 -8.66 -12.58 -1.27
CA PRO A 15 -7.75 -13.64 -0.83
C PRO A 15 -6.41 -13.59 -1.60
N VAL A 16 -5.36 -14.15 -1.03
CA VAL A 16 -4.01 -14.23 -1.61
C VAL A 16 -3.45 -15.62 -1.38
N ASP A 17 -2.90 -16.22 -2.43
CA ASP A 17 -2.11 -17.44 -2.34
C ASP A 17 -0.60 -17.13 -2.19
N ARG A 18 0.20 -18.17 -1.97
CA ARG A 18 1.63 -17.99 -1.73
C ARG A 18 2.37 -17.37 -2.91
N GLU A 19 1.99 -17.73 -4.14
CA GLU A 19 2.62 -17.22 -5.36
C GLU A 19 2.37 -15.72 -5.52
N PHE A 20 1.12 -15.29 -5.31
CA PHE A 20 0.76 -13.89 -5.38
C PHE A 20 1.42 -13.09 -4.24
N TYR A 21 1.46 -13.65 -3.02
CA TYR A 21 2.20 -13.04 -1.91
C TYR A 21 3.69 -12.84 -2.23
N ASP A 22 4.37 -13.88 -2.72
CA ASP A 22 5.80 -13.80 -3.02
C ASP A 22 6.10 -12.77 -4.12
N ALA A 23 5.20 -12.62 -5.11
CA ALA A 23 5.30 -11.57 -6.13
C ALA A 23 5.16 -10.15 -5.54
N LEU A 24 4.23 -9.95 -4.60
CA LEU A 24 4.07 -8.68 -3.90
C LEU A 24 5.27 -8.38 -3.00
N ALA A 25 5.79 -9.38 -2.29
CA ALA A 25 6.98 -9.25 -1.46
C ALA A 25 8.21 -8.88 -2.27
N HIS A 26 8.37 -9.46 -3.46
CA HIS A 26 9.43 -9.07 -4.38
C HIS A 26 9.28 -7.62 -4.85
N ALA A 27 8.06 -7.19 -5.20
CA ALA A 27 7.80 -5.82 -5.64
C ALA A 27 8.08 -4.78 -4.53
N CYS A 28 7.92 -5.16 -3.27
CA CYS A 28 8.20 -4.28 -2.12
C CYS A 28 9.66 -4.29 -1.66
N ALA A 29 10.55 -5.11 -2.25
CA ALA A 29 11.87 -5.42 -1.70
C ALA A 29 12.82 -4.20 -1.61
N ASP A 30 12.66 -3.23 -2.53
CA ASP A 30 13.49 -2.03 -2.59
C ASP A 30 12.95 -0.87 -1.74
N ALA A 31 11.90 -1.10 -0.94
CA ALA A 31 11.37 -0.09 -0.02
C ALA A 31 12.41 0.29 1.05
N LEU A 32 12.44 1.56 1.42
CA LEU A 32 13.36 2.13 2.42
C LEU A 32 12.56 2.60 3.64
N PRO A 33 12.18 1.68 4.57
CA PRO A 33 11.43 2.03 5.77
C PRO A 33 12.32 2.73 6.79
N ASP A 34 11.72 3.58 7.62
CA ASP A 34 12.43 4.22 8.73
C ASP A 34 12.67 3.22 9.89
N GLU A 35 11.76 2.26 10.08
CA GLU A 35 11.83 1.17 11.07
C GLU A 35 12.01 -0.18 10.36
N THR A 36 13.07 -0.92 10.68
CA THR A 36 13.41 -2.19 9.99
C THR A 36 12.91 -3.44 10.71
N ASP A 37 12.38 -3.29 11.92
CA ASP A 37 11.80 -4.37 12.74
C ASP A 37 10.35 -4.69 12.35
N ILE A 38 9.68 -3.79 11.63
CA ILE A 38 8.36 -4.00 11.06
C ILE A 38 8.51 -4.43 9.60
N PRO A 39 7.97 -5.60 9.20
CA PRO A 39 8.00 -6.02 7.79
C PRO A 39 7.11 -5.11 6.95
N VAL A 40 7.60 -4.70 5.78
CA VAL A 40 6.87 -3.87 4.81
C VAL A 40 5.59 -4.56 4.33
N ILE A 41 5.64 -5.89 4.19
CA ILE A 41 4.51 -6.73 3.84
C ILE A 41 4.53 -8.00 4.68
N GLU A 42 3.35 -8.45 5.11
CA GLU A 42 3.17 -9.69 5.84
C GLU A 42 1.94 -10.46 5.33
N MET A 43 1.95 -11.78 5.52
CA MET A 43 0.82 -12.65 5.23
C MET A 43 0.07 -12.96 6.52
N ASP A 44 -1.22 -12.61 6.57
CA ASP A 44 -2.13 -12.91 7.67
C ASP A 44 -3.31 -13.74 7.14
N GLY A 45 -3.25 -15.06 7.34
CA GLY A 45 -4.20 -15.99 6.72
C GLY A 45 -4.12 -15.95 5.19
N ASP A 46 -5.21 -15.55 4.54
CA ASP A 46 -5.31 -15.33 3.09
C ASP A 46 -5.22 -13.85 2.70
N MET A 47 -4.73 -12.98 3.60
CA MET A 47 -4.56 -11.57 3.36
C MET A 47 -3.09 -11.19 3.31
N ALA A 48 -2.67 -10.49 2.27
CA ALA A 48 -1.39 -9.79 2.25
C ALA A 48 -1.59 -8.36 2.77
N ARG A 49 -0.89 -7.97 3.83
CA ARG A 49 -0.98 -6.64 4.46
C ARG A 49 0.31 -5.87 4.24
N ILE A 50 0.19 -4.67 3.67
CA ILE A 50 1.29 -3.72 3.48
C ILE A 50 1.23 -2.67 4.59
N SER A 51 2.35 -2.46 5.27
CA SER A 51 2.51 -1.47 6.33
C SER A 51 3.88 -0.84 6.23
N PHE A 52 3.93 0.41 5.75
CA PHE A 52 5.18 1.08 5.47
C PHE A 52 5.14 2.55 5.91
N GLU A 53 6.21 2.97 6.57
CA GLU A 53 6.53 4.37 6.81
C GLU A 53 8.02 4.56 6.52
N GLY A 54 8.38 5.51 5.65
CA GLY A 54 9.77 5.71 5.30
C GLY A 54 10.02 6.76 4.24
N THR A 55 11.19 6.65 3.61
CA THR A 55 11.69 7.63 2.62
C THR A 55 11.32 7.24 1.19
N TYR A 56 11.19 5.95 0.87
CA TYR A 56 10.89 5.47 -0.48
C TYR A 56 10.09 4.17 -0.46
N PHE A 57 9.05 4.09 -1.30
CA PHE A 57 8.28 2.87 -1.55
C PHE A 57 8.09 2.67 -3.07
N PRO A 58 8.34 1.47 -3.63
CA PRO A 58 8.17 1.16 -5.04
C PRO A 58 6.67 0.96 -5.38
N VAL A 59 5.93 2.09 -5.44
CA VAL A 59 4.48 2.09 -5.64
C VAL A 59 4.11 1.48 -6.98
N ASP A 60 4.79 1.89 -8.06
CA ASP A 60 4.45 1.46 -9.41
C ASP A 60 4.70 -0.04 -9.59
N GLU A 61 5.83 -0.57 -9.11
CA GLU A 61 6.16 -2.00 -9.15
C GLU A 61 5.16 -2.83 -8.33
N THR A 62 4.75 -2.31 -7.18
CA THR A 62 3.73 -2.95 -6.33
C THR A 62 2.38 -2.98 -7.04
N LEU A 63 1.98 -1.88 -7.69
CA LEU A 63 0.74 -1.80 -8.49
C LEU A 63 0.80 -2.70 -9.72
N GLU A 64 1.96 -2.85 -10.36
CA GLU A 64 2.14 -3.80 -11.46
C GLU A 64 2.00 -5.25 -11.00
N ALA A 65 2.61 -5.62 -9.87
CA ALA A 65 2.47 -6.95 -9.29
C ALA A 65 1.00 -7.25 -8.92
N LEU A 66 0.32 -6.27 -8.31
CA LEU A 66 -1.13 -6.34 -8.06
C LEU A 66 -1.91 -6.53 -9.37
N ALA A 67 -1.69 -5.70 -10.38
CA ALA A 67 -2.42 -5.78 -11.65
C ALA A 67 -2.23 -7.12 -12.36
N ARG A 68 -1.05 -7.76 -12.22
CA ARG A 68 -0.78 -9.09 -12.79
C ARG A 68 -1.46 -10.23 -12.00
N GLY A 69 -1.58 -10.10 -10.68
CA GLY A 69 -2.15 -11.13 -9.80
C GLY A 69 -3.64 -10.99 -9.50
N LEU A 70 -4.24 -9.80 -9.73
CA LEU A 70 -5.64 -9.54 -9.41
C LEU A 70 -6.62 -10.39 -10.23
N ARG A 71 -7.54 -11.03 -9.52
CA ARG A 71 -8.65 -11.82 -10.06
C ARG A 71 -9.99 -11.22 -9.58
N PRO A 72 -11.13 -11.59 -10.19
CA PRO A 72 -12.43 -11.00 -9.83
C PRO A 72 -12.86 -11.16 -8.38
N ASP A 73 -12.35 -12.18 -7.68
CA ASP A 73 -12.59 -12.49 -6.27
C ASP A 73 -11.70 -11.68 -5.31
N HIS A 74 -10.58 -11.12 -5.80
CA HIS A 74 -9.69 -10.30 -4.99
C HIS A 74 -10.30 -8.93 -4.67
N LYS A 75 -10.12 -8.51 -3.42
CA LYS A 75 -10.55 -7.23 -2.87
C LYS A 75 -9.44 -6.62 -2.03
N GLY A 76 -9.43 -5.30 -1.96
CA GLY A 76 -8.50 -4.61 -1.09
C GLY A 76 -8.29 -3.16 -1.47
N LYS A 77 -7.23 -2.58 -0.91
CA LYS A 77 -6.79 -1.23 -1.25
C LYS A 77 -5.32 -1.03 -0.92
N LEU A 78 -4.73 -0.01 -1.53
CA LEU A 78 -3.43 0.55 -1.18
C LEU A 78 -3.57 2.07 -1.10
N ASP A 79 -3.34 2.61 0.09
CA ASP A 79 -3.33 4.03 0.39
C ASP A 79 -1.87 4.52 0.45
N VAL A 80 -1.53 5.48 -0.41
CA VAL A 80 -0.22 6.15 -0.48
C VAL A 80 -0.39 7.58 0.01
N LEU A 81 0.21 7.89 1.15
CA LEU A 81 0.23 9.22 1.74
C LEU A 81 1.61 9.85 1.46
N ASP A 82 1.61 10.83 0.57
CA ASP A 82 2.75 11.70 0.30
C ASP A 82 2.69 12.90 1.24
N MET A 83 3.62 12.91 2.22
CA MET A 83 3.68 13.94 3.24
C MET A 83 4.32 15.24 2.72
N GLU A 84 5.12 15.18 1.65
CA GLU A 84 5.70 16.37 1.01
C GLU A 84 4.71 17.05 0.07
N GLY A 85 4.05 16.26 -0.79
CA GLY A 85 2.99 16.73 -1.70
C GLY A 85 1.64 16.96 -1.02
N TRP A 86 1.52 16.62 0.27
CA TRP A 86 0.30 16.70 1.07
C TRP A 86 -0.91 16.04 0.40
N ARG A 87 -0.72 14.81 -0.08
CA ARG A 87 -1.66 14.10 -0.95
C ARG A 87 -1.86 12.66 -0.50
N LEU A 88 -3.12 12.24 -0.43
CA LEU A 88 -3.52 10.83 -0.38
C LEU A 88 -3.84 10.36 -1.80
N THR A 89 -3.24 9.26 -2.22
CA THR A 89 -3.69 8.48 -3.37
C THR A 89 -4.17 7.11 -2.91
N ARG A 90 -5.42 6.79 -3.21
CA ARG A 90 -6.05 5.52 -2.88
C ARG A 90 -6.24 4.70 -4.13
N HIS A 91 -5.67 3.50 -4.14
CA HIS A 91 -5.88 2.46 -5.13
C HIS A 91 -6.83 1.42 -4.55
N VAL A 92 -8.03 1.26 -5.09
CA VAL A 92 -9.00 0.23 -4.68
C VAL A 92 -8.90 -0.95 -5.63
N PHE A 93 -8.82 -2.16 -5.08
CA PHE A 93 -8.82 -3.41 -5.83
C PHE A 93 -10.19 -4.05 -5.74
N ASP A 94 -10.84 -4.22 -6.87
CA ASP A 94 -12.15 -4.84 -6.95
C ASP A 94 -12.38 -5.40 -8.35
N THR A 95 -12.98 -6.59 -8.44
CA THR A 95 -13.34 -7.23 -9.71
C THR A 95 -12.18 -7.38 -10.71
N GLY A 96 -10.96 -7.64 -10.22
CA GLY A 96 -9.77 -7.77 -11.08
C GLY A 96 -9.22 -6.44 -11.62
N HIS A 97 -9.70 -5.31 -11.10
CA HIS A 97 -9.29 -3.97 -11.55
C HIS A 97 -8.77 -3.12 -10.41
N ILE A 98 -7.88 -2.20 -10.76
CA ILE A 98 -7.38 -1.15 -9.86
C ILE A 98 -8.07 0.16 -10.23
N LYS A 99 -8.73 0.79 -9.25
CA LYS A 99 -9.32 2.13 -9.39
C LYS A 99 -8.55 3.10 -8.51
N SER A 100 -7.99 4.13 -9.10
CA SER A 100 -7.17 5.13 -8.40
C SER A 100 -7.94 6.43 -8.21
N SER A 101 -7.80 7.03 -7.03
CA SER A 101 -8.33 8.36 -6.72
C SER A 101 -7.34 9.11 -5.84
N SER A 102 -7.35 10.44 -5.89
CA SER A 102 -6.50 11.25 -5.03
C SER A 102 -7.24 12.42 -4.40
N ALA A 103 -6.83 12.78 -3.19
CA ALA A 103 -7.32 13.94 -2.47
C ALA A 103 -6.16 14.63 -1.74
N SER A 104 -6.30 15.94 -1.50
CA SER A 104 -5.40 16.64 -0.58
C SER A 104 -5.62 16.14 0.85
N LEU A 105 -4.55 15.98 1.64
CA LEU A 105 -4.64 15.57 3.04
C LEU A 105 -5.42 16.59 3.90
N ASN A 106 -5.53 17.85 3.47
CA ASN A 106 -6.36 18.87 4.14
C ASN A 106 -7.84 18.42 4.22
N ASN A 107 -8.36 17.83 3.15
CA ASN A 107 -9.76 17.38 3.09
C ASN A 107 -9.99 16.06 3.85
N VAL A 108 -8.92 15.31 4.18
CA VAL A 108 -9.00 13.99 4.81
C VAL A 108 -8.90 14.09 6.33
N LEU A 109 -8.11 15.04 6.85
CA LEU A 109 -7.98 15.27 8.29
C LEU A 109 -9.22 15.94 8.90
N ASP A 110 -9.96 16.77 8.14
CA ASP A 110 -11.24 17.33 8.58
C ASP A 110 -12.33 16.27 8.80
N TYR A 111 -12.22 15.10 8.16
CA TYR A 111 -13.24 14.05 8.24
C TYR A 111 -12.93 12.95 9.27
N SER A 112 -11.75 12.97 9.89
CA SER A 112 -11.33 11.94 10.86
C SER A 112 -11.62 12.34 12.32
N GLY A 113 -12.38 13.42 12.53
CA GLY A 113 -12.72 14.00 13.84
C GLY A 113 -14.20 13.90 14.23
N HIS A 114 -14.90 12.82 13.90
CA HIS A 114 -16.23 12.54 14.44
C HIS A 114 -16.45 11.07 14.77
#